data_AF-A0A7W0LIR2-F1
#
_entry.id   AF-A0A7W0LIR2-F1
#
_cell.length_a   1.000
_cell.length_b   1.000
_cell.length_c   1.000
_cell.angle_alpha   90.00
_cell.angle_beta   90.00
_cell.angle_gamma   90.00
#
_symmetry.space_group_name_H-M   'P 1'
#
loop_
_entity.id
_entity.type
_entity.pdbx_description
1 polymer ?
#
loop_
_entity_poly.entity_id
_entity_poly.type
_entity_poly.pdbx_seq_one_letter_code
_entity_poly.pdbx_strand_id
1 'polypeptide(L)' 'ETPQQLVISDSTKSLLSEDPAGLTDLGEFDVRGRQARTRLWSLDDKRIMKEVRGSQDEALPVAGD' A
#
# COMPACT_ATOMS: atom_id res chain seq x y z
N GLU A 1 7.29 -13.60 17.76
CA GLU A 1 6.28 -12.60 17.35
C GLU A 1 5.98 -12.79 15.87
N THR A 2 4.73 -12.64 15.44
CA THR A 2 4.38 -12.71 14.03
C THR A 2 4.67 -11.34 13.39
N PRO A 3 5.49 -11.25 12.34
CA PRO A 3 5.76 -9.97 11.69
C PRO A 3 4.46 -9.37 11.16
N GLN A 4 4.23 -8.09 11.47
CA GLN A 4 3.10 -7.34 10.92
C GLN A 4 3.44 -6.98 9.48
N GLN A 5 2.76 -7.61 8.52
CA GLN A 5 2.94 -7.38 7.10
C GLN A 5 1.58 -7.11 6.48
N LEU A 6 1.47 -6.01 5.72
CA LEU A 6 0.28 -5.73 4.93
C LEU A 6 0.43 -6.41 3.57
N VAL A 7 -0.53 -7.27 3.23
CA VAL A 7 -0.58 -8.00 1.97
C VAL A 7 -1.88 -7.66 1.26
N ILE A 8 -1.80 -7.28 -0.02
CA ILE A 8 -2.96 -6.95 -0.85
C ILE A 8 -3.08 -7.89 -2.04
N SER A 9 -4.30 -8.07 -2.52
CA SER A 9 -4.58 -8.87 -3.73
C SER A 9 -4.34 -8.06 -5.00
N ASP A 10 -4.17 -8.76 -6.13
CA ASP A 10 -4.10 -8.14 -7.45
C ASP A 10 -5.31 -7.25 -7.77
N SER A 11 -6.51 -7.69 -7.41
CA SER A 11 -7.72 -6.88 -7.57
C SER A 11 -7.65 -5.58 -6.76
N THR A 12 -7.08 -5.61 -5.57
CA THR A 12 -6.88 -4.39 -4.76
C THR A 12 -5.86 -3.47 -5.41
N LYS A 13 -4.72 -4.01 -5.87
CA LYS A 13 -3.69 -3.24 -6.59
C LYS A 13 -4.26 -2.55 -7.84
N SER A 14 -5.09 -3.25 -8.61
CA SER A 14 -5.68 -2.71 -9.85
C SER A 14 -6.61 -1.51 -9.63
N LEU A 15 -7.09 -1.32 -8.40
CA LEU A 15 -7.97 -0.21 -8.02
C LEU A 15 -7.21 0.98 -7.44
N LEU A 16 -5.89 0.87 -7.27
CA LEU A 16 -5.07 1.99 -6.81
C LEU A 16 -4.87 2.97 -7.97
N SER A 17 -4.98 4.27 -7.68
CA SER A 17 -4.68 5.33 -8.64
C SER A 17 -3.21 5.35 -9.04
N GLU A 18 -2.33 4.94 -8.13
CA GLU A 18 -0.89 4.80 -8.31
C GLU A 18 -0.34 3.65 -7.47
N ASP A 19 0.77 3.05 -7.91
CA ASP A 19 1.43 2.00 -7.15
C ASP A 19 2.22 2.64 -5.97
N PRO A 20 1.93 2.28 -4.72
CA PRO A 20 2.60 2.83 -3.54
C PRO A 20 4.09 2.46 -3.50
N ALA A 21 4.92 3.34 -2.93
CA ALA A 21 6.34 3.06 -2.78
C ALA A 21 6.57 1.85 -1.87
N GLY A 22 7.38 0.90 -2.34
CA GLY A 22 7.68 -0.31 -1.58
C GLY A 22 6.66 -1.44 -1.77
N LEU A 23 5.79 -1.35 -2.78
CA LEU A 23 4.99 -2.48 -3.21
C LEU A 23 5.89 -3.56 -3.85
N THR A 24 5.81 -4.78 -3.33
CA THR A 24 6.63 -5.92 -3.78
C THR A 24 5.73 -7.07 -4.18
N ASP A 25 5.93 -7.63 -5.37
CA ASP A 25 5.21 -8.82 -5.84
C ASP A 25 5.66 -10.07 -5.06
N LEU A 26 4.70 -10.82 -4.53
CA LEU A 26 4.94 -12.09 -3.83
C LEU A 26 4.68 -13.31 -4.73
N GLY A 27 4.07 -13.12 -5.90
CA GLY A 27 3.68 -14.18 -6.82
C GLY A 27 2.24 -14.70 -6.61
N GLU A 28 1.94 -15.84 -7.23
CA GLU A 28 0.60 -16.46 -7.23
C GLU A 28 0.42 -17.50 -6.12
N PHE A 29 -0.68 -17.41 -5.39
CA PHE A 29 -1.01 -18.28 -4.27
C PHE A 29 -2.38 -18.94 -4.42
N ASP A 30 -2.49 -20.17 -3.93
CA ASP A 30 -3.77 -20.83 -3.69
C ASP A 30 -4.35 -20.35 -2.36
N VAL A 31 -5.46 -19.63 -2.41
CA VAL A 31 -6.16 -19.13 -1.23
C VAL A 31 -7.32 -20.06 -0.92
N ARG A 32 -7.34 -20.63 0.29
CA ARG A 32 -8.43 -21.52 0.72
C ARG A 32 -9.78 -20.83 0.53
N GLY A 33 -10.70 -21.49 -0.18
CA GLY A 33 -12.03 -20.96 -0.47
C GLY A 33 -12.12 -20.13 -1.76
N ARG A 34 -11.01 -19.92 -2.49
CA ARG A 34 -11.03 -19.43 -3.87
C ARG A 34 -10.69 -20.54 -4.84
N GLN A 35 -11.40 -20.57 -5.97
CA GLN A 35 -11.15 -21.54 -7.05
C GLN A 35 -9.96 -21.16 -7.93
N ALA A 36 -9.62 -19.87 -7.99
CA ALA A 36 -8.53 -19.35 -8.80
C ALA A 36 -7.34 -18.92 -7.93
N ARG A 37 -6.12 -19.11 -8.46
CA ARG A 37 -4.90 -18.56 -7.87
C ARG A 37 -4.99 -17.04 -7.86
N THR A 38 -4.51 -16.44 -6.77
CA THR A 38 -4.50 -14.99 -6.58
C THR A 38 -3.07 -14.51 -6.47
N ARG A 39 -2.69 -13.51 -7.28
CA ARG A 39 -1.41 -12.82 -7.12
C ARG A 39 -1.48 -11.89 -5.91
N LEU A 40 -0.46 -11.96 -5.06
CA LEU A 40 -0.38 -11.19 -3.82
C LEU A 40 0.80 -10.22 -3.87
N TRP A 41 0.63 -9.10 -3.19
CA TRP A 41 1.60 -8.01 -3.13
C TRP A 41 1.83 -7.62 -1.67
N SER A 42 3.08 -7.40 -1.29
CA SER A 42 3.48 -6.92 0.03
C SER A 42 3.72 -5.42 0.03
N LEU A 43 3.31 -4.77 1.11
CA LEU A 43 3.60 -3.38 1.41
C LEU A 43 4.59 -3.30 2.56
N ASP A 44 5.80 -2.79 2.27
CA ASP A 44 6.82 -2.57 3.29
C ASP A 44 6.55 -1.28 4.09
N ASP A 45 6.10 -1.46 5.34
CA ASP A 45 5.71 -0.39 6.27
C ASP A 45 6.79 0.70 6.45
N LYS A 46 8.07 0.32 6.37
CA LYS A 46 9.21 1.24 6.53
C LYS A 46 9.29 2.32 5.44
N ARG A 47 8.66 2.12 4.28
CA ARG A 47 8.66 3.11 3.18
C ARG A 47 7.42 3.99 3.18
N ILE A 48 6.26 3.45 3.53
CA ILE A 48 4.96 4.15 3.53
C ILE A 48 4.95 5.31 4.55
N MET A 49 5.55 5.09 5.73
CA MET A 49 5.65 6.15 6.75
C MET A 49 6.47 7.37 6.31
N LYS A 50 7.32 7.24 5.29
CA LYS A 50 8.12 8.36 4.79
C LYS A 50 7.30 9.33 3.94
N GLU A 51 6.30 8.84 3.21
CA GLU A 51 5.45 9.67 2.33
C GLU A 51 4.41 10.47 3.13
N VAL A 52 3.79 9.87 4.14
CA VAL A 52 2.79 10.57 4.99
C VAL A 52 3.41 11.76 5.75
N ARG A 53 4.71 11.71 6.03
CA ARG A 53 5.44 12.82 6.68
C ARG A 53 5.83 13.94 5.72
N GLY A 54 5.77 13.72 4.40
CA GLY A 54 6.13 14.70 3.38
C GLY A 54 5.00 15.65 2.97
N SER A 55 3.76 15.37 3.36
CA SER A 55 2.57 16.14 2.93
C SER A 55 1.99 17.07 4.01
N GLN A 56 2.73 17.32 5.10
CA GLN A 56 2.30 18.17 6.23
C GLN A 56 3.15 19.43 6.37
N ASP A 57 3.44 20.15 5.28
CA ASP A 57 4.11 21.47 5.36
C ASP A 57 3.54 22.53 4.40
N GLU A 58 2.32 22.35 3.89
CA GLU A 58 1.63 23.41 3.14
C GLU A 58 0.44 23.94 3.93
N ALA A 59 0.75 24.69 5.00
CA ALA A 59 -0.20 25.59 5.62
C ALA A 59 -0.44 26.76 4.66
N LEU A 60 -1.65 26.84 4.10
CA LEU A 60 -2.09 27.95 3.25
C LEU A 60 -1.89 29.30 3.97
N PRO A 61 -1.36 30.35 3.31
CA PRO A 61 -1.32 31.68 3.92
C PRO A 61 -2.75 32.19 4.10
N VAL A 62 -3.18 32.34 5.35
CA VAL A 62 -4.41 33.07 5.70
C VAL A 62 -4.17 34.54 5.40
N ALA A 63 -4.76 35.03 4.32
CA ALA A 63 -4.86 36.45 4.03
C ALA A 63 -5.69 37.12 5.14
N GLY A 64 -5.12 38.17 5.75
CA GLY A 64 -5.76 38.92 6.82
C GLY A 64 -6.85 39.87 6.35
N ASP A 65 -7.63 40.34 7.33
CA ASP A 65 -8.31 41.63 7.36
C ASP A 65 -8.10 42.22 8.76
#